data_AF-A0A920P7B0-F1
#
_entry.id   AF-A0A920P7B0-F1
#
_cell.length_a   1.000
_cell.length_b   1.000
_cell.length_c   1.000
_cell.angle_alpha   90.00
_cell.angle_beta   90.00
_cell.angle_gamma   90.00
#
_symmetry.space_group_name_H-M   'P 1'
#
loop_
_entity.id
_entity.type
_entity.pdbx_description
1 polymer ?
#
loop_
_entity_poly.entity_id
_entity_poly.type
_entity_poly.pdbx_seq_one_letter_code
_entity_poly.pdbx_strand_id
1 'polypeptide(L)' 'MLDCAEAIAISALERKESRGAQSRLDYPNRDDENWLKHIVVTQGELGPELSELPVTITKWTPEERKY' A
#
# COMPACT_ATOMS: atom_id res chain seq x y z
N MET A 1 -16.19 8.57 -10.48
CA MET A 1 -14.74 8.94 -10.41
C MET A 1 -14.32 9.33 -9.00
N LEU A 2 -15.19 9.98 -8.20
CA LEU A 2 -14.87 10.36 -6.82
C LEU A 2 -14.54 9.16 -5.94
N ASP A 3 -15.27 8.05 -6.07
CA ASP A 3 -15.04 6.84 -5.26
C ASP A 3 -13.64 6.26 -5.46
N CYS A 4 -13.17 6.24 -6.73
CA CYS A 4 -11.81 5.81 -7.05
C CYS A 4 -10.77 6.80 -6.50
N ALA A 5 -11.02 8.11 -6.61
CA ALA A 5 -10.11 9.13 -6.10
C ALA A 5 -9.99 9.06 -4.57
N GLU A 6 -11.10 8.86 -3.88
CA GLU A 6 -11.16 8.68 -2.42
C GLU A 6 -10.44 7.40 -1.99
N ALA A 7 -10.69 6.27 -2.65
CA ALA A 7 -9.98 5.02 -2.38
C ALA A 7 -8.46 5.16 -2.58
N ILE A 8 -8.03 5.86 -3.62
CA ILE A 8 -6.61 6.17 -3.86
C ILE A 8 -6.05 7.05 -2.74
N ALA A 9 -6.74 8.14 -2.38
CA ALA A 9 -6.28 9.07 -1.36
C ALA A 9 -6.14 8.40 0.02
N ILE A 10 -7.14 7.62 0.43
CA ILE A 10 -7.16 6.93 1.73
C ILE A 10 -6.08 5.85 1.79
N SER A 11 -5.95 5.02 0.75
CA SER A 11 -4.92 3.98 0.71
C SER A 11 -3.49 4.56 0.63
N ALA A 12 -3.31 5.67 -0.08
CA ALA A 12 -2.05 6.40 -0.15
C ALA A 12 -1.66 7.04 1.19
N LEU A 13 -2.64 7.56 1.93
CA LEU A 13 -2.45 8.14 3.26
C LEU A 13 -2.07 7.08 4.29
N GLU A 14 -2.74 5.91 4.24
CA GLU A 14 -2.48 4.80 5.15
C GLU A 14 -1.08 4.20 4.93
N ARG A 15 -0.66 3.99 3.67
CA ARG A 15 0.68 3.47 3.37
C ARG A 15 1.78 4.45 3.78
N LYS A 16 2.49 4.13 4.87
CA LYS A 16 3.62 4.91 5.41
C LYS A 16 4.97 4.33 4.98
N GLU A 17 5.14 4.10 3.68
CA GLU A 17 6.40 3.73 3.05
C GLU A 17 6.49 4.32 1.64
N SER A 18 7.66 4.21 1.01
CA SER A 18 7.83 4.46 -0.42
C SER A 18 8.18 3.16 -1.15
N ARG A 19 7.36 2.77 -2.12
CA ARG A 19 7.54 1.54 -2.91
C ARG A 19 7.00 1.71 -4.33
N GLY A 20 7.86 1.53 -5.32
CA GLY A 20 7.47 1.58 -6.73
C GLY A 20 6.99 2.97 -7.14
N ALA A 21 5.74 3.09 -7.57
CA ALA A 21 5.16 4.36 -7.99
C ALA A 21 4.67 5.24 -6.82
N GLN A 22 4.42 4.67 -5.65
CA GLN A 22 4.02 5.41 -4.46
C GLN A 22 5.29 5.90 -3.75
N SER A 23 5.50 7.22 -3.71
CA SER A 23 6.65 7.85 -3.07
C SER A 23 6.20 8.95 -2.12
N ARG A 24 6.76 8.96 -0.92
CA ARG A 24 6.43 9.86 0.18
C ARG A 24 7.70 10.49 0.74
N LEU A 25 7.72 11.81 0.87
CA LEU A 25 8.88 12.53 1.40
C LEU A 25 9.07 12.33 2.90
N ASP A 26 7.97 12.09 3.63
CA ASP A 26 7.96 11.79 5.06
C ASP A 26 8.35 10.32 5.36
N TYR A 27 8.19 9.42 4.39
CA TYR A 27 8.58 8.00 4.46
C TYR A 27 9.34 7.57 3.19
N PRO A 28 10.59 8.04 2.99
CA PRO A 28 11.30 7.89 1.70
C PRO A 28 11.79 6.47 1.41
N ASN A 29 11.89 5.61 2.44
CA ASN A 29 12.45 4.27 2.32
C ASN A 29 11.35 3.22 2.15
N ARG A 30 11.74 2.08 1.57
CA ARG A 30 10.93 0.86 1.53
C ARG A 30 10.93 0.19 2.89
N ASP A 31 9.78 -0.27 3.36
CA ASP A 31 9.63 -0.94 4.65
C ASP A 31 8.98 -2.32 4.45
N ASP A 32 9.81 -3.34 4.27
CA ASP A 32 9.36 -4.71 4.07
C ASP A 32 8.86 -5.37 5.38
N GLU A 33 9.16 -4.83 6.55
CA GLU A 33 8.74 -5.41 7.83
C GLU A 33 7.27 -5.10 8.10
N ASN A 34 6.83 -3.85 7.86
CA ASN A 34 5.47 -3.42 8.18
C ASN A 34 4.54 -3.39 6.96
N TRP A 35 5.08 -3.23 5.75
CA TRP A 35 4.29 -2.92 4.54
C TRP A 35 4.39 -3.95 3.42
N LEU A 36 4.93 -5.14 3.69
CA LEU A 36 4.87 -6.28 2.77
C LEU A 36 3.47 -6.94 2.76
N LYS A 37 2.47 -6.11 2.45
CA LYS A 37 1.04 -6.41 2.47
C LYS A 37 0.32 -5.60 1.38
N HIS A 38 -0.82 -6.11 0.96
CA HIS A 38 -1.76 -5.38 0.11
C HIS A 38 -2.71 -4.57 0.98
N ILE A 39 -2.94 -3.32 0.58
CA ILE A 39 -4.02 -2.49 1.12
C ILE A 39 -5.20 -2.68 0.20
N VAL A 40 -6.32 -3.11 0.76
CA VAL A 40 -7.56 -3.34 0.05
C VAL A 40 -8.59 -2.36 0.59
N VAL A 41 -9.17 -1.57 -0.31
CA VAL A 41 -10.27 -0.66 0.02
C VAL A 41 -11.56 -1.29 -0.48
N THR A 42 -12.48 -1.54 0.44
CA THR A 42 -13.83 -2.04 0.14
C THR A 42 -14.86 -0.98 0.45
N GLN A 43 -15.95 -0.94 -0.31
CA GLN A 43 -17.06 -0.04 -0.01
C GLN A 43 -17.92 -0.68 1.09
N GLY A 44 -17.87 -0.14 2.31
CA GLY A 44 -18.72 -0.52 3.43
C GLY A 44 -20.03 0.27 3.45
N GLU A 45 -20.86 0.04 4.46
CA GLU A 45 -22.17 0.71 4.59
C GLU A 45 -22.06 2.21 4.90
N LEU A 46 -20.99 2.61 5.59
CA LEU A 46 -20.76 3.98 6.05
C LEU A 46 -19.67 4.72 5.28
N GLY A 47 -18.96 4.05 4.37
CA GLY A 47 -17.84 4.61 3.62
C GLY A 47 -16.79 3.57 3.21
N PRO A 48 -15.64 4.00 2.67
CA PRO A 48 -14.54 3.12 2.32
C PRO A 48 -13.87 2.53 3.56
N GLU A 49 -13.78 1.20 3.61
CA GLU A 49 -13.14 0.43 4.67
C GLU A 49 -11.78 -0.08 4.19
N LEU A 50 -10.77 0.00 5.07
CA LEU A 50 -9.43 -0.48 4.82
C LEU A 50 -9.26 -1.89 5.39
N SER A 51 -8.73 -2.78 4.58
CA SER A 51 -8.30 -4.12 5.00
C SER A 51 -6.92 -4.44 4.46
N GLU A 52 -6.25 -5.37 5.13
CA GLU A 52 -4.89 -5.79 4.80
C GLU A 52 -4.90 -7.24 4.36
N LEU A 53 -4.19 -7.56 3.28
CA LEU A 53 -3.96 -8.93 2.85
C LEU A 53 -2.45 -9.21 2.80
N PRO A 54 -1.97 -10.31 3.40
CA PRO A 54 -0.55 -10.64 3.38
C PRO A 54 -0.09 -10.98 1.95
N VAL A 55 1.10 -10.54 1.59
CA VAL A 55 1.71 -10.92 0.30
C VAL A 55 2.16 -12.38 0.39
N THR A 56 1.76 -13.19 -0.59
CA THR A 56 2.26 -14.57 -0.69
C THR A 56 3.60 -14.57 -1.43
N ILE A 57 4.69 -14.78 -0.70
CA ILE A 57 6.04 -14.92 -1.25
C ILE A 57 6.21 -16.37 -1.72
N THR A 58 6.61 -16.55 -2.98
CA THR A 58 6.83 -17.89 -3.56
C THR A 58 8.32 -18.18 -3.65
N LYS A 59 8.92 -18.02 -4.84
CA LYS A 59 10.30 -18.42 -5.11
C LYS A 59 11.34 -17.35 -4.79
N TRP A 60 10.96 -16.09 -4.88
CA TRP A 60 11.89 -14.96 -4.81
C TRP A 60 11.61 -14.14 -3.56
N THR A 61 12.62 -14.05 -2.69
CA THR A 61 12.57 -13.20 -1.50
C THR A 61 12.72 -11.74 -1.89
N PRO A 62 12.08 -10.80 -1.17
CA PRO A 62 12.25 -9.38 -1.41
C PRO A 62 13.72 -8.96 -1.23
N GLU A 63 14.30 -8.37 -2.27
CA GLU A 63 15.65 -7.79 -2.26
C GLU A 63 15.59 -6.32 -2.67
N GLU A 64 16.63 -5.55 -2.33
CA GLU A 64 16.74 -4.14 -2.71
C GLU A 64 16.75 -4.02 -4.25
N ARG A 65 15.86 -3.20 -4.81
CA ARG A 65 15.76 -3.02 -6.26
C ARG A 65 16.78 -1.97 -6.73
N LYS A 66 17.75 -2.39 -7.53
CA LYS A 66 18.72 -1.51 -8.24
C LYS A 66 18.45 -1.60 -9.75
N TYR A 67 18.58 -0.48 -10.45
CA TYR A 67 18.40 -0.37 -11.90
C TYR A 67 19.73 -0.22 -12.61
#